data_AF-A0A8T7JSR1-F1
#
_entry.id   AF-A0A8T7JSR1-F1
#
_cell.length_a   1.000
_cell.length_b   1.000
_cell.length_c   1.000
_cell.angle_alpha   90.00
_cell.angle_beta   90.00
_cell.angle_gamma   90.00
#
_symmetry.space_group_name_H-M   'P 1'
#
loop_
_entity.id
_entity.type
_entity.pdbx_description
1 polymer ?
#
loop_
_entity_poly.entity_id
_entity_poly.type
_entity_poly.pdbx_seq_one_letter_code
_entity_poly.pdbx_strand_id
1 'polypeptide(L)'
;MTQRIQVVENILNANDRLAEENFARIEAAGVFSINIIASPGAGKTSLIEKTLPLLKGKLRVAAIDGDIATSIDSDRAAAAGAGASIQINTGGDCHLDAV
;
A
#
# COMPACT_ATOMS: atom_id res chain seq x y z
N MET A 1 -43.48 -7.64 21.58
CA MET A 1 -42.58 -6.47 21.72
C MET A 1 -41.24 -6.86 21.15
N THR A 2 -40.77 -6.17 20.11
CA THR A 2 -39.52 -6.50 19.43
C THR A 2 -38.42 -5.61 20.00
N GLN A 3 -37.47 -6.20 20.74
CA GLN A 3 -36.28 -5.48 21.20
C GLN A 3 -35.26 -5.41 20.07
N ARG A 4 -34.88 -4.20 19.66
CA ARG A 4 -33.69 -3.98 18.85
C ARG A 4 -32.47 -4.02 19.76
N ILE A 5 -31.66 -5.05 19.59
CA ILE A 5 -30.33 -5.12 20.21
C ILE A 5 -29.37 -4.42 19.26
N GLN A 6 -28.75 -3.35 19.73
CA GLN A 6 -27.71 -2.64 18.98
C GLN A 6 -26.41 -3.41 19.17
N VAL A 7 -26.10 -4.30 18.23
CA VAL A 7 -24.80 -4.97 18.17
C VAL A 7 -23.79 -3.92 17.69
N VAL A 8 -23.12 -3.26 18.63
CA VAL A 8 -21.91 -2.48 18.34
C VAL A 8 -20.78 -3.49 18.23
N GLU A 9 -20.79 -4.26 17.14
CA GLU A 9 -19.60 -5.01 16.76
C GLU A 9 -18.54 -3.95 16.45
N ASN A 10 -17.34 -4.08 17.03
CA ASN A 10 -16.21 -3.22 16.70
C ASN A 10 -15.87 -3.48 15.22
N ILE A 11 -16.54 -2.79 14.30
CA ILE A 11 -16.30 -2.85 12.85
C ILE A 11 -14.85 -2.46 12.51
N LEU A 12 -14.13 -1.81 13.44
CA LEU A 12 -12.71 -1.50 13.35
C LEU A 12 -11.78 -2.74 13.39
N ASN A 13 -12.27 -3.93 13.76
CA ASN A 13 -11.39 -5.06 14.12
C ASN A 13 -10.96 -5.95 12.93
N ALA A 14 -11.66 -5.89 11.79
CA ALA A 14 -11.35 -6.76 10.66
C ALA A 14 -10.11 -6.28 9.87
N ASN A 15 -10.00 -4.97 9.63
CA ASN A 15 -8.86 -4.39 8.91
C ASN A 15 -7.57 -4.52 9.72
N ASP A 16 -7.62 -4.21 11.02
CA ASP A 16 -6.46 -4.30 11.91
C ASP A 16 -5.92 -5.72 11.97
N ARG A 17 -6.80 -6.72 12.05
CA ARG A 17 -6.40 -8.14 11.99
C ARG A 17 -5.70 -8.49 10.68
N LEU A 18 -6.21 -7.99 9.54
CA LEU A 18 -5.57 -8.23 8.24
C LEU A 18 -4.22 -7.50 8.13
N ALA A 19 -4.10 -6.30 8.69
CA ALA A 19 -2.85 -5.56 8.76
C ALA A 19 -1.80 -6.30 9.61
N GLU A 20 -2.20 -6.86 10.76
CA GLU A 20 -1.33 -7.72 11.58
C GLU A 20 -0.85 -8.96 10.83
N GLU A 21 -1.75 -9.63 10.09
CA GLU A 21 -1.40 -10.77 9.24
C GLU A 21 -0.42 -10.38 8.12
N ASN A 22 -0.61 -9.22 7.48
CA ASN A 22 0.29 -8.70 6.46
C ASN A 22 1.66 -8.38 7.04
N PHE A 23 1.70 -7.70 8.19
CA PHE A 23 2.94 -7.35 8.88
C PHE A 23 3.72 -8.62 9.25
N ALA A 24 3.05 -9.62 9.84
CA ALA A 24 3.68 -10.89 10.17
C ALA A 24 4.27 -11.61 8.94
N ARG A 25 3.59 -11.56 7.78
CA ARG A 25 4.10 -12.14 6.53
C ARG A 25 5.32 -11.39 5.99
N ILE A 26 5.30 -10.06 6.05
CA ILE A 26 6.40 -9.18 5.60
C ILE A 26 7.63 -9.40 6.48
N GLU A 27 7.45 -9.41 7.80
CA GLU A 27 8.51 -9.67 8.78
C GLU A 27 9.09 -11.09 8.63
N ALA A 28 8.23 -12.10 8.48
CA ALA A 28 8.68 -13.49 8.26
C ALA A 28 9.49 -13.64 6.95
N ALA A 29 9.22 -12.80 5.95
CA ALA A 29 10.01 -12.75 4.71
C ALA A 29 11.30 -11.92 4.84
N GLY A 30 11.55 -11.27 5.98
CA GLY A 30 12.69 -10.39 6.20
C GLY A 30 12.67 -9.14 5.32
N VAL A 31 11.48 -8.67 4.96
CA VAL A 31 11.29 -7.51 4.08
C VAL A 31 10.97 -6.29 4.93
N PHE A 32 11.70 -5.20 4.71
CA PHE A 32 11.36 -3.90 5.29
C PHE A 32 10.34 -3.19 4.39
N SER A 33 9.18 -2.85 4.93
CA SER A 33 8.12 -2.15 4.21
C SER A 33 7.94 -0.70 4.72
N ILE A 34 7.62 0.21 3.80
CA ILE A 34 7.24 1.59 4.11
C ILE A 34 5.89 1.87 3.46
N ASN A 35 4.94 2.36 4.24
CA ASN A 35 3.69 2.93 3.72
C ASN A 35 3.86 4.45 3.49
N ILE A 36 3.65 4.91 2.25
CA ILE A 36 3.78 6.33 1.89
C ILE A 36 2.39 6.88 1.54
N ILE A 37 1.83 7.66 2.46
CA ILE A 37 0.55 8.35 2.29
C ILE A 37 0.81 9.84 2.03
N ALA A 38 0.19 10.39 1.00
CA ALA A 38 0.34 11.80 0.65
C ALA A 38 -0.90 12.34 -0.06
N SER A 39 -1.18 13.64 0.08
CA SER A 39 -2.23 14.31 -0.68
C SER A 39 -1.93 14.30 -2.18
N PRO A 40 -2.97 14.37 -3.05
CA PRO A 40 -2.77 14.51 -4.49
C PRO A 40 -1.82 15.68 -4.82
N GLY A 41 -0.82 15.42 -5.66
CA GLY A 41 0.16 16.45 -6.07
C GLY A 41 1.28 16.75 -5.05
N ALA A 42 1.30 16.12 -3.88
CA ALA A 42 2.35 16.33 -2.86
C ALA A 42 3.72 15.74 -3.25
N GLY A 43 3.82 15.03 -4.38
CA GLY A 43 5.09 14.56 -4.94
C GLY A 43 5.49 13.14 -4.56
N LYS A 44 4.56 12.28 -4.09
CA LYS A 44 4.79 10.84 -3.81
C LYS A 44 5.59 10.17 -4.93
N THR A 45 5.10 10.24 -6.17
CA THR A 45 5.73 9.56 -7.31
C THR A 45 7.12 10.13 -7.60
N SER A 46 7.28 11.45 -7.56
CA SER A 46 8.58 12.11 -7.77
C SER A 46 9.62 11.71 -6.72
N LEU A 47 9.20 11.49 -5.48
CA LEU A 47 10.08 10.98 -4.42
C LEU A 47 10.53 9.55 -4.73
N ILE A 48 9.60 8.67 -5.13
CA ILE A 48 9.89 7.28 -5.48
C ILE A 48 10.86 7.21 -6.67
N GLU A 49 10.60 7.94 -7.74
CA GLU A 49 11.43 7.97 -8.95
C GLU A 49 12.86 8.42 -8.70
N LYS A 50 13.05 9.38 -7.78
CA LYS A 50 14.39 9.85 -7.41
C LYS A 50 15.10 8.92 -6.43
N THR A 51 14.35 8.17 -5.63
CA THR A 51 14.90 7.29 -4.59
C THR A 51 15.37 5.95 -5.16
N LEU A 52 14.57 5.32 -6.03
CA LEU A 52 14.88 4.00 -6.59
C LEU A 52 16.26 3.90 -7.26
N PRO A 53 16.69 4.87 -8.09
CA PRO A 53 18.03 4.85 -8.69
C PRO A 53 19.16 4.91 -7.65
N LEU A 54 18.96 5.60 -6.52
CA LEU A 54 19.96 5.73 -5.46
C LEU A 54 20.12 4.44 -4.63
N LEU A 55 19.07 3.62 -4.62
CA LEU A 55 19.04 2.31 -3.97
C LEU A 55 19.50 1.17 -4.87
N LYS A 56 19.61 1.40 -6.18
CA LYS A 56 20.04 0.41 -7.16
C LYS A 56 21.39 -0.19 -6.79
N GLY A 57 21.44 -1.53 -6.75
CA GLY A 57 22.65 -2.28 -6.38
C GLY A 57 22.93 -2.35 -4.87
N LYS A 58 22.15 -1.63 -4.04
CA LYS A 58 22.24 -1.69 -2.57
C LYS A 58 21.08 -2.49 -1.97
N LEU A 59 19.87 -2.25 -2.47
CA LEU A 59 18.65 -2.92 -2.04
C LEU A 59 17.85 -3.37 -3.26
N ARG A 60 17.12 -4.48 -3.09
CA ARG A 60 16.05 -4.87 -4.02
C ARG A 60 14.77 -4.24 -3.52
N VAL A 61 14.12 -3.45 -4.37
CA VAL A 61 12.91 -2.72 -4.00
C VAL A 61 11.76 -3.20 -4.88
N ALA A 62 10.62 -3.44 -4.27
CA ALA A 62 9.35 -3.64 -4.94
C ALA A 62 8.41 -2.47 -4.58
N ALA A 63 7.51 -2.12 -5.50
CA ALA A 63 6.51 -1.09 -5.29
C ALA A 63 5.11 -1.69 -5.39
N ILE A 64 4.22 -1.25 -4.51
CA ILE A 64 2.78 -1.51 -4.57
C ILE A 64 2.13 -0.13 -4.65
N ASP A 65 1.32 0.09 -5.67
CA ASP A 65 0.57 1.33 -5.85
C ASP A 65 -0.92 1.05 -5.76
N GLY A 66 -1.63 1.88 -5.00
CA GLY A 66 -3.09 1.83 -4.86
C GLY A 66 -3.69 3.07 -5.49
N ASP A 67 -4.42 2.90 -6.59
CA ASP A 67 -5.09 3.99 -7.30
C ASP A 67 -6.45 3.50 -7.82
N ILE A 68 -7.33 4.43 -8.17
CA ILE A 68 -8.73 4.16 -8.52
C ILE A 68 -8.83 3.23 -9.74
N ALA A 69 -8.00 3.45 -10.77
CA ALA A 69 -8.00 2.63 -11.98
C ALA A 69 -6.75 2.76 -12.88
N THR A 70 -5.78 3.60 -12.54
CA THR A 70 -4.64 3.88 -13.44
C THR A 70 -3.37 3.16 -12.98
N SER A 71 -2.55 2.68 -13.93
CA SER A 71 -1.25 2.04 -13.63
C SER A 71 -0.08 3.02 -13.64
N ILE A 72 -0.35 4.33 -13.78
CA ILE A 72 0.66 5.34 -14.13
C ILE A 72 1.81 5.36 -13.10
N ASP A 73 1.48 5.34 -11.82
CA ASP A 73 2.48 5.37 -10.75
C ASP A 73 3.27 4.05 -10.67
N SER A 74 2.61 2.91 -10.88
CA SER A 74 3.29 1.60 -10.94
C SER A 74 4.26 1.50 -12.12
N ASP A 75 3.89 1.99 -13.30
CA ASP A 75 4.71 1.97 -14.51
C ASP A 75 5.94 2.88 -14.34
N ARG A 76 5.76 4.05 -13.72
CA ARG A 76 6.83 4.98 -13.39
C ARG A 76 7.81 4.39 -12.37
N ALA A 77 7.32 3.71 -11.35
CA ALA A 77 8.18 3.02 -10.38
C ALA A 77 9.01 1.89 -11.04
N ALA A 78 8.40 1.11 -11.94
CA ALA A 78 9.10 0.08 -12.70
C ALA A 78 10.20 0.70 -13.58
N ALA A 79 9.89 1.76 -14.32
CA ALA A 79 10.85 2.49 -15.15
C ALA A 79 12.01 3.10 -14.33
N ALA A 80 11.74 3.52 -13.09
CA ALA A 80 12.74 4.05 -12.16
C ALA A 80 13.62 2.97 -11.51
N GLY A 81 13.32 1.68 -11.71
CA GLY A 81 14.16 0.57 -11.29
C GLY A 81 13.62 -0.28 -10.13
N ALA A 82 12.32 -0.19 -9.83
CA ALA A 82 11.68 -1.18 -8.96
C ALA A 82 11.77 -2.57 -9.61
N GLY A 83 12.21 -3.58 -8.86
CA GLY A 83 12.35 -4.96 -9.35
C GLY A 83 11.01 -5.67 -9.56
N ALA A 84 9.97 -5.20 -8.89
CA ALA A 84 8.57 -5.53 -9.14
C ALA A 84 7.72 -4.30 -8.85
N SER A 85 6.68 -4.08 -9.64
CA SER A 85 5.71 -3.00 -9.45
C SER A 85 4.32 -3.55 -9.67
N ILE A 86 3.45 -3.40 -8.67
CA ILE A 86 2.09 -3.97 -8.67
C ILE A 86 1.08 -2.85 -8.48
N GLN A 87 0.11 -2.76 -9.39
CA GLN A 87 -1.05 -1.89 -9.24
C GLN A 87 -2.17 -2.64 -8.51
N ILE A 88 -2.76 -1.98 -7.52
CA ILE A 88 -4.00 -2.38 -6.87
C ILE A 88 -5.06 -1.36 -7.27
N ASN A 89 -6.09 -1.81 -7.97
CA ASN A 89 -7.24 -0.98 -8.32
C ASN A 89 -8.21 -0.94 -7.14
N THR A 90 -8.40 0.24 -6.54
CA THR A 90 -9.27 0.42 -5.38
C THR A 90 -10.75 0.52 -5.76
N GLY A 91 -11.10 0.58 -7.05
CA GLY A 91 -12.49 0.52 -7.52
C GLY A 91 -13.36 1.71 -7.10
N GLY A 92 -12.74 2.81 -6.65
CA GLY A 92 -13.43 4.02 -6.17
C GLY A 92 -13.01 4.44 -4.77
N ASP A 93 -12.38 3.57 -3.99
CA ASP A 93 -11.84 3.93 -2.67
C ASP A 93 -10.55 4.75 -2.80
N CYS A 94 -10.39 5.74 -1.92
CA CYS A 94 -9.23 6.63 -1.93
C CYS A 94 -8.07 6.15 -1.03
N HIS A 95 -8.16 4.92 -0.50
CA HIS A 95 -7.16 4.31 0.37
C HIS A 95 -7.03 2.82 0.06
N LEU A 96 -5.91 2.23 0.50
CA LEU A 96 -5.72 0.78 0.55
C LEU A 96 -6.12 0.30 1.95
N ASP A 97 -6.79 -0.86 2.00
CA ASP A 97 -7.05 -1.58 3.24
C ASP A 97 -5.87 -2.49 3.60
N ALA A 98 -5.78 -2.82 4.90
CA ALA A 98 -4.78 -3.68 5.54
C ALA A 98 -3.32 -3.22 5.36
N VAL A 99 -3.10 -1.90 5.46
CA VAL A 99 -1.81 -1.19 5.59
C VAL A 99 -1.64 -0.50 6.94
#